data_AF-A0A6J4JX05-F1
#
_entry.id   AF-A0A6J4JX05-F1
#
_cell.length_a   1.000
_cell.length_b   1.000
_cell.length_c   1.000
_cell.angle_alpha   90.00
_cell.angle_beta   90.00
_cell.angle_gamma   90.00
#
_symmetry.space_group_name_H-M   'P 1'
#
loop_
_entity.id
_entity.type
_entity.pdbx_description
1 polymer ?
#
loop_
_entity_poly.entity_id
_entity_poly.type
_entity_poly.pdbx_seq_one_letter_code
_entity_poly.pdbx_strand_id
1 'polypeptide(L)'
;MVYTGTLSVDGGVVAEVVGYATVRKNTIGWEVVDSSSVGGAPTPQFVTYGTDQLPGAALVFGRVFSERVVAVEATFDTGLVVRTAPKDGVFALVGPQARTIREVRVLGAADALLQRHQRPNVSNQHEESP
;
A
#
# COMPACT_ATOMS: atom_id res chain seq x y z
N MET A 1 -16.20 7.85 -0.88
CA MET A 1 -16.10 6.38 -0.99
C MET A 1 -15.49 5.90 0.31
N VAL A 2 -16.07 4.89 0.97
CA VAL A 2 -15.58 4.32 2.23
C VAL A 2 -15.00 2.96 1.88
N TYR A 3 -13.75 2.71 2.26
CA TYR A 3 -13.08 1.43 2.03
C TYR A 3 -12.90 0.69 3.35
N THR A 4 -13.09 -0.61 3.33
CA THR A 4 -12.81 -1.53 4.45
C THR A 4 -11.98 -2.68 3.90
N GLY A 5 -10.82 -2.97 4.49
CA GLY A 5 -9.93 -4.03 4.03
C GLY A 5 -9.31 -4.79 5.19
N THR A 6 -9.04 -6.08 4.98
CA THR A 6 -8.32 -6.94 5.93
C THR A 6 -6.82 -6.91 5.62
N LEU A 7 -6.01 -6.61 6.63
CA LEU A 7 -4.56 -6.58 6.55
C LEU A 7 -3.98 -7.94 7.00
N SER A 8 -3.17 -8.59 6.17
CA SER A 8 -2.42 -9.78 6.55
C SER A 8 -0.97 -9.40 6.83
N VAL A 9 -0.46 -9.80 8.00
CA VAL A 9 0.95 -9.62 8.40
C VAL A 9 1.64 -10.98 8.31
N ASP A 10 2.80 -11.01 7.67
CA ASP A 10 3.61 -12.22 7.55
C ASP A 10 4.05 -12.70 8.94
N GLY A 11 3.88 -13.99 9.24
CA GLY A 11 4.27 -14.60 10.53
C GLY A 11 3.14 -15.02 11.49
N GLY A 12 1.88 -15.05 11.05
CA GLY A 12 0.83 -15.80 11.75
C GLY A 12 0.11 -15.08 12.90
N VAL A 13 0.33 -13.77 13.08
CA VAL A 13 -0.51 -12.95 13.97
C VAL A 13 -1.41 -12.06 13.12
N VAL A 14 -2.68 -12.45 13.02
CA VAL A 14 -3.74 -11.65 12.38
C VAL A 14 -4.13 -10.55 13.37
N ALA A 15 -3.50 -9.39 13.26
CA ALA A 15 -4.02 -8.19 13.89
C ALA A 15 -5.07 -7.58 12.95
N GLU A 16 -6.34 -7.60 13.37
CA GLU A 16 -7.42 -6.97 12.62
C GLU A 16 -7.28 -5.45 12.75
N VAL A 17 -6.84 -4.81 11.67
CA VAL A 17 -6.82 -3.36 11.54
C VAL A 17 -7.99 -2.99 10.64
N VAL A 18 -8.94 -2.26 11.20
CA VAL A 18 -10.11 -1.73 10.47
C VAL A 18 -9.89 -0.25 10.27
N GLY A 19 -9.96 0.22 9.03
CA GLY A 19 -9.86 1.65 8.73
C GLY A 19 -10.74 2.07 7.57
N TYR A 20 -10.92 3.38 7.45
CA TYR A 20 -11.57 4.03 6.31
C TYR A 20 -10.67 5.13 5.75
N ALA A 21 -10.83 5.39 4.45
CA ALA A 21 -10.31 6.59 3.81
C ALA A 21 -11.37 7.14 2.85
N THR A 22 -11.60 8.45 2.90
CA THR A 22 -12.41 9.21 1.96
C THR A 22 -11.48 9.79 0.90
N VAL A 23 -11.68 9.41 -0.37
CA VAL A 23 -10.93 9.96 -1.50
C VAL A 23 -11.78 10.87 -2.37
N ARG A 24 -11.15 11.89 -2.95
CA ARG A 24 -11.74 12.83 -3.92
C ARG A 24 -10.91 12.84 -5.20
N LYS A 25 -11.58 12.87 -6.36
CA LYS A 25 -10.92 13.05 -7.65
C LYS A 25 -10.75 14.55 -7.92
N ASN A 26 -9.52 15.00 -8.18
CA ASN A 26 -9.20 16.35 -8.64
C ASN A 26 -8.65 16.30 -10.09
N THR A 27 -8.23 17.45 -10.63
CA THR A 27 -7.70 17.56 -12.00
C THR A 27 -6.38 16.83 -12.22
N ILE A 28 -5.66 16.48 -11.15
CA ILE A 28 -4.33 15.87 -11.17
C ILE A 28 -4.40 14.37 -10.82
N GLY A 29 -5.46 13.92 -10.16
CA GLY A 29 -5.62 12.52 -9.76
C GLY A 29 -6.63 12.31 -8.64
N TRP A 30 -6.35 11.35 -7.76
CA TRP A 30 -7.15 11.08 -6.56
C TRP A 30 -6.37 11.52 -5.33
N GLU A 31 -7.02 12.24 -4.42
CA GLU A 31 -6.45 12.68 -3.15
C GLU A 31 -7.25 12.11 -1.97
N VAL A 32 -6.57 11.81 -0.86
CA VAL A 32 -7.23 11.44 0.41
C VAL A 32 -7.66 12.73 1.11
N VAL A 33 -8.96 12.84 1.40
CA VAL A 33 -9.56 13.99 2.08
C VAL A 33 -9.70 13.74 3.58
N ASP A 34 -9.97 12.48 3.97
CA ASP A 34 -10.17 12.08 5.35
C ASP A 34 -9.85 10.59 5.53
N SER A 35 -9.51 10.16 6.74
CA SER A 35 -9.21 8.76 7.05
C SER A 35 -9.14 8.49 8.55
N SER A 36 -9.51 7.29 8.97
CA SER A 36 -9.28 6.80 10.33
C SER A 36 -9.03 5.29 10.36
N SER A 37 -8.41 4.79 11.42
CA SER A 37 -8.18 3.36 11.62
C SER A 37 -8.16 3.00 13.11
N VAL A 38 -8.67 1.81 13.45
CA VAL A 38 -8.58 1.17 14.76
C VAL A 38 -7.89 -0.20 14.63
N GLY A 39 -7.10 -0.57 15.64
CA GLY A 39 -6.35 -1.84 15.68
C GLY A 39 -4.85 -1.63 15.89
N GLY A 40 -4.24 -2.49 16.71
CA GLY A 40 -2.81 -2.50 16.99
C GLY A 40 -2.19 -3.80 16.48
N ALA A 41 -1.26 -3.72 15.53
CA ALA A 41 -0.38 -4.83 15.25
C ALA A 41 0.65 -4.94 16.40
N PRO A 42 0.97 -6.14 16.91
CA PRO A 42 1.96 -6.28 17.97
C PRO A 42 3.39 -5.92 17.55
N THR A 43 3.64 -5.51 16.30
CA THR A 43 4.77 -4.63 15.89
C THR A 43 4.70 -4.28 14.39
N PRO A 44 4.10 -3.15 13.95
CA PRO A 44 4.36 -2.62 12.62
C PRO A 44 5.62 -1.76 12.72
N GLN A 45 6.76 -2.21 12.17
CA GLN A 45 8.01 -1.43 12.30
C GLN A 45 7.94 -0.07 11.58
N PHE A 46 7.17 0.04 10.50
CA PHE A 46 7.07 1.29 9.73
C PHE A 46 5.68 1.56 9.15
N VAL A 47 5.00 0.57 8.57
CA VAL A 47 3.74 0.76 7.84
C VAL A 47 2.77 -0.44 7.96
N THR A 48 1.47 -0.19 7.85
CA THR A 48 0.45 -1.17 7.44
C THR A 48 -0.23 -0.66 6.17
N TYR A 49 -0.53 -1.53 5.20
CA TYR A 49 -1.15 -1.11 3.95
C TYR A 49 -2.03 -2.19 3.31
N GLY A 50 -3.17 -1.75 2.79
CA GLY A 50 -4.09 -2.54 2.00
C GLY A 50 -4.01 -2.17 0.52
N THR A 51 -4.71 -2.96 -0.29
CA THR A 51 -4.82 -2.74 -1.74
C THR A 51 -6.27 -2.89 -2.16
N ASP A 52 -6.73 -2.10 -3.12
CA ASP A 52 -8.09 -2.21 -3.66
C ASP A 52 -8.12 -1.88 -5.17
N GLN A 53 -9.26 -2.13 -5.81
CA GLN A 53 -9.54 -1.83 -7.21
C GLN A 53 -10.56 -0.69 -7.33
N LEU A 54 -10.15 0.37 -8.03
CA LEU A 54 -11.04 1.43 -8.49
C LEU A 54 -11.43 1.15 -9.95
N PRO A 55 -12.53 1.74 -10.44
CA PRO A 55 -12.84 1.72 -11.87
C PRO A 55 -11.65 2.25 -12.70
N GLY A 56 -10.94 1.34 -13.37
CA GLY A 56 -9.78 1.64 -14.20
C GLY A 56 -8.48 1.99 -13.44
N ALA A 57 -8.32 1.63 -12.17
CA ALA A 57 -7.07 1.85 -11.43
C ALA A 57 -6.88 0.90 -10.24
N ALA A 58 -5.63 0.63 -9.88
CA ALA A 58 -5.29 -0.02 -8.62
C ALA A 58 -4.98 1.02 -7.53
N LEU A 59 -5.36 0.74 -6.29
CA LEU A 59 -5.15 1.59 -5.12
C LEU A 59 -4.28 0.86 -4.09
N VAL A 60 -3.28 1.55 -3.55
CA VAL A 60 -2.60 1.21 -2.29
C VAL A 60 -2.97 2.26 -1.27
N PHE A 61 -3.34 1.87 -0.06
CA PHE A 61 -3.64 2.81 1.02
C PHE A 61 -3.19 2.23 2.35
N GLY A 62 -2.84 3.08 3.31
CA GLY A 62 -2.32 2.59 4.58
C GLY A 62 -1.93 3.65 5.57
N ARG A 63 -1.31 3.19 6.66
CA ARG A 63 -0.84 4.02 7.76
C ARG A 63 0.62 3.73 8.08
N VAL A 64 1.38 4.79 8.30
CA VAL A 64 2.74 4.82 8.80
C VAL A 64 2.71 5.05 10.31
N PHE A 65 3.58 4.33 11.03
CA PHE A 65 3.67 4.37 12.49
C PHE A 65 5.00 4.91 13.01
N SER A 66 5.95 5.20 12.11
CA SER A 66 7.30 5.60 12.45
C SER A 66 7.66 6.92 11.78
N GLU A 67 8.13 7.88 12.56
CA GLU A 67 8.64 9.17 12.07
C GLU A 67 9.86 9.04 11.15
N ARG A 68 10.50 7.85 11.14
CA ARG A 68 11.60 7.56 10.22
C ARG A 68 11.15 7.48 8.78
N VAL A 69 9.86 7.21 8.52
CA VAL A 69 9.30 7.09 7.18
C VAL A 69 8.99 8.49 6.64
N VAL A 70 9.64 8.84 5.54
CA VAL A 70 9.43 10.11 4.85
C VAL A 70 8.59 9.94 3.58
N ALA A 71 8.54 8.73 3.02
CA ALA A 71 7.74 8.44 1.84
C ALA A 71 7.34 6.96 1.74
N VAL A 72 6.24 6.72 1.03
CA VAL A 72 5.83 5.41 0.54
C VAL A 72 5.77 5.47 -0.99
N GLU A 73 6.31 4.45 -1.62
CA GLU A 73 6.36 4.29 -3.07
C GLU A 73 5.71 2.96 -3.47
N ALA A 74 4.92 2.96 -4.54
CA ALA A 74 4.31 1.77 -5.11
C ALA A 74 4.65 1.65 -6.59
N THR A 75 5.09 0.47 -6.99
CA THR A 75 5.30 0.07 -8.38
C THR A 75 4.12 -0.79 -8.81
N PHE A 76 3.41 -0.34 -9.84
CA PHE A 76 2.25 -1.02 -10.40
C PHE A 76 2.65 -2.01 -11.51
N ASP A 77 1.73 -2.88 -11.92
CA ASP A 77 1.95 -3.86 -12.99
C ASP A 77 2.23 -3.25 -14.37
N THR A 78 1.76 -2.03 -14.59
CA THR A 78 2.06 -1.20 -15.76
C THR A 78 3.50 -0.69 -15.78
N GLY A 79 4.26 -0.84 -14.69
CA GLY A 79 5.58 -0.23 -14.50
C GLY A 79 5.51 1.21 -14.00
N LEU A 80 4.31 1.78 -13.82
CA LEU A 80 4.14 3.09 -13.19
C LEU A 80 4.62 3.04 -11.74
N VAL A 81 5.44 4.02 -11.36
CA VAL A 81 5.90 4.23 -9.98
C VAL A 81 5.23 5.49 -9.45
N VAL A 82 4.54 5.37 -8.31
CA VAL A 82 3.89 6.50 -7.64
C VAL A 82 4.44 6.59 -6.22
N ARG A 83 4.78 7.80 -5.80
CA ARG A 83 5.35 8.10 -4.50
C ARG A 83 4.56 9.19 -3.79
N THR A 84 4.40 9.05 -2.48
CA THR A 84 3.77 10.07 -1.64
C THR A 84 4.43 10.17 -0.28
N ALA A 85 4.43 11.37 0.30
CA ALA A 85 4.75 11.57 1.71
C ALA A 85 3.47 11.31 2.53
N PRO A 86 3.51 10.49 3.59
CA PRO A 86 2.36 10.32 4.47
C PRO A 86 1.93 11.65 5.08
N LYS A 87 0.63 11.92 5.11
CA LYS A 87 0.04 13.07 5.79
C LYS A 87 -0.68 12.57 7.04
N ASP A 88 -0.30 13.09 8.21
CA ASP A 88 -0.83 12.65 9.50
C ASP A 88 -0.72 11.13 9.71
N GLY A 89 0.36 10.55 9.17
CA GLY A 89 0.62 9.12 9.19
C GLY A 89 -0.18 8.31 8.17
N VAL A 90 -1.03 8.90 7.33
CA VAL A 90 -1.85 8.18 6.33
C VAL A 90 -1.36 8.45 4.91
N PHE A 91 -1.51 7.46 4.04
CA PHE A 91 -1.18 7.61 2.62
C PHE A 91 -2.15 6.85 1.71
N ALA A 92 -2.22 7.28 0.45
CA ALA A 92 -2.78 6.53 -0.65
C ALA A 92 -2.00 6.79 -1.95
N LEU A 93 -1.92 5.76 -2.80
CA LEU A 93 -1.22 5.76 -4.08
C LEU A 93 -2.14 5.09 -5.11
N VAL A 94 -2.41 5.78 -6.22
CA VAL A 94 -3.28 5.26 -7.29
C VAL A 94 -2.46 5.04 -8.55
N GLY A 95 -2.59 3.85 -9.13
CA GLY A 95 -2.04 3.51 -10.43
C GLY A 95 -3.15 3.47 -11.47
N PRO A 96 -3.35 4.54 -12.26
CA PRO A 96 -4.29 4.53 -13.37
C PRO A 96 -3.94 3.42 -14.36
N GLN A 97 -4.96 2.74 -14.89
CA GLN A 97 -4.85 1.59 -15.79
C GLN A 97 -4.11 0.36 -15.23
N ALA A 98 -3.62 0.43 -13.98
CA ALA A 98 -3.03 -0.70 -13.30
C ALA A 98 -4.10 -1.66 -12.80
N ARG A 99 -3.80 -2.95 -12.82
CA ARG A 99 -4.68 -4.00 -12.26
C ARG A 99 -4.12 -4.56 -10.95
N THR A 100 -2.83 -4.42 -10.70
CA THR A 100 -2.21 -4.88 -9.46
C THR A 100 -0.97 -4.08 -9.11
N ILE A 101 -0.49 -4.28 -7.88
CA ILE A 101 0.76 -3.74 -7.36
C ILE A 101 1.82 -4.83 -7.41
N ARG A 102 3.01 -4.49 -7.88
CA ARG A 102 4.18 -5.37 -7.92
C ARG A 102 5.03 -5.20 -6.67
N GLU A 103 5.22 -3.96 -6.23
CA GLU A 103 6.11 -3.63 -5.14
C GLU A 103 5.59 -2.43 -4.35
N VAL A 104 5.82 -2.44 -3.03
CA VAL A 104 5.67 -1.30 -2.13
C VAL A 104 7.00 -1.10 -1.39
N ARG A 105 7.54 0.11 -1.46
CA ARG A 105 8.77 0.52 -0.77
C ARG A 105 8.44 1.61 0.25
N VAL A 106 8.98 1.45 1.44
CA VAL A 106 8.90 2.43 2.53
C VAL A 106 10.27 3.05 2.69
N LEU A 107 10.32 4.37 2.56
CA LEU A 107 11.55 5.12 2.46
C LEU A 107 11.71 6.05 3.66
N GLY A 108 12.94 6.15 4.16
CA GLY A 108 13.38 7.11 5.15
C GLY A 108 14.17 8.25 4.54
N ALA A 109 14.78 9.08 5.39
CA ALA A 109 15.58 10.22 4.96
C ALA A 109 16.64 9.81 3.93
N ALA A 110 16.91 10.70 2.97
CA ALA A 110 17.84 10.45 1.86
C ALA A 110 17.52 9.19 1.05
N ASP A 111 16.24 8.85 0.91
CA ASP A 111 15.73 7.67 0.18
C ASP A 111 16.25 6.32 0.72
N ALA A 112 16.64 6.28 2.00
CA ALA A 112 17.03 5.03 2.66
C ALA A 112 15.86 4.04 2.66
N LEU A 113 16.06 2.83 2.13
CA LEU A 113 15.03 1.80 2.12
C LEU A 113 14.84 1.24 3.53
N LEU A 114 13.67 1.49 4.13
CA LEU A 114 13.31 1.01 5.47
C LEU A 114 12.57 -0.33 5.41
N GLN A 115 11.71 -0.51 4.41
CA GLN A 115 10.92 -1.72 4.22
C GLN A 115 10.58 -1.92 2.75
N ARG A 116 10.50 -3.16 2.31
CA ARG A 116 10.12 -3.55 0.94
C ARG A 116 9.16 -4.73 0.99
N HIS A 117 8.04 -4.61 0.29
CA HIS A 117 7.12 -5.71 0.04
C HIS A 117 7.01 -5.93 -1.46
N GLN A 118 7.26 -7.15 -1.91
CA GLN A 118 7.18 -7.51 -3.32
C GLN A 118 6.26 -8.72 -3.44
N ARG A 119 5.32 -8.71 -4.38
CA ARG A 119 4.61 -9.96 -4.70
C ARG A 119 5.61 -10.91 -5.36
N PRO A 120 5.69 -12.18 -4.95
CA PRO A 120 6.53 -13.15 -5.65
C PRO A 120 6.08 -13.21 -7.11
N ASN A 121 7.04 -13.10 -8.03
CA ASN A 121 6.81 -13.43 -9.43
C ASN A 121 6.46 -14.91 -9.48
N VAL A 122 5.20 -15.25 -9.78
CA VAL A 122 4.85 -16.62 -10.18
C VAL A 122 5.45 -16.82 -11.57
N SER A 123 6.73 -17.16 -11.59
CA SER A 123 7.39 -17.69 -12.78
C SER A 123 6.89 -19.12 -12.90
N ASN A 124 6.13 -19.42 -13.97
CA ASN A 124 5.60 -20.75 -14.25
C ASN A 124 6.63 -21.85 -13.99
N GLN A 125 6.39 -22.71 -12.99
CA GLN A 125 6.83 -24.09 -13.04
C GLN A 125 5.67 -24.91 -13.57
N HIS A 126 5.55 -24.92 -14.90
CA HIS A 126 5.05 -26.09 -15.60
C HIS A 126 6.29 -26.98 -15.78
N GLU A 127 6.62 -27.79 -14.78
CA GLU A 127 7.38 -29.01 -15.05
C GLU A 127 6.34 -30.07 -15.41
N GLU A 128 6.26 -30.31 -16.71
CA GLU A 128 5.63 -31.49 -17.29
C GLU A 128 6.27 -32.77 -16.71
N SER A 129 5.39 -33.66 -16.24
CA SER A 129 5.47 -35.13 -16.40
C SER A 129 6.53 -35.91 -15.59
N PRO A 130 6.33 -37.24 -15.37
CA PRO A 130 5.63 -38.22 -16.20
C PRO A 130 4.21 -38.60 -15.76
#